data_AF-A0A959LQN7-F1
#
_entry.id   AF-A0A959LQN7-F1
#
_cell.length_a   1.000
_cell.length_b   1.000
_cell.length_c   1.000
_cell.angle_alpha   90.00
_cell.angle_beta   90.00
_cell.angle_gamma   90.00
#
_symmetry.space_group_name_H-M   'P 1'
#
loop_
_entity.id
_entity.type
_entity.pdbx_description
1 polymer ?
#
loop_
_entity_poly.entity_id
_entity_poly.type
_entity_poly.pdbx_seq_one_letter_code
_entity_poly.pdbx_strand_id
1 'polypeptide(L)'
;MTSNRLQDDLLKDFKEQKGVIYEQVKLLDPLGASLRKPAAQRLISKGALIFSEIISYLLALGCIAFAIFLDKVYPFYLISEIRYKSEFRKLGWVNIEAFTFGIYGLIAIIAILFYVIARSCRAIRQKNDILNLAGKNIKIIVGQHLKRKASIDAIEQRHFLELPNQHLEEGVQLNKISNPGYDETEF
;
A
#
# COMPACT_ATOMS: atom_id res chain seq x y z
N MET A 1 -23.64 -52.19 10.30
CA MET A 1 -22.57 -51.75 11.24
C MET A 1 -21.41 -50.99 10.56
N THR A 2 -21.27 -51.00 9.24
CA THR A 2 -20.27 -50.19 8.50
C THR A 2 -20.69 -48.72 8.33
N SER A 3 -21.99 -48.43 8.29
CA SER A 3 -22.55 -47.07 8.16
C SER A 3 -22.10 -46.10 9.27
N ASN A 4 -22.08 -46.55 10.53
CA ASN A 4 -21.72 -45.68 11.65
C ASN A 4 -20.24 -45.28 11.61
N ARG A 5 -19.33 -46.19 11.22
CA ARG A 5 -17.89 -45.88 11.12
C ARG A 5 -17.60 -44.86 10.03
N LEU A 6 -18.32 -44.93 8.91
CA LEU A 6 -18.16 -43.99 7.79
C LEU A 6 -18.73 -42.61 8.16
N GLN A 7 -19.84 -42.58 8.89
CA GLN A 7 -20.45 -41.35 9.41
C GLN A 7 -19.56 -40.69 10.48
N ASP A 8 -18.96 -41.47 11.37
CA ASP A 8 -18.02 -41.00 12.39
C ASP A 8 -16.71 -40.49 11.77
N ASP A 9 -16.17 -41.16 10.75
CA ASP A 9 -14.99 -40.68 10.01
C ASP A 9 -15.28 -39.38 9.25
N LEU A 10 -16.46 -39.24 8.62
CA LEU A 10 -16.88 -38.01 7.96
C LEU A 10 -17.07 -36.87 8.97
N LEU A 11 -17.63 -37.16 10.15
CA LEU A 11 -17.77 -36.21 11.25
C LEU A 11 -16.42 -35.74 11.78
N LYS A 12 -15.47 -36.65 11.89
CA LYS A 12 -14.11 -36.35 12.35
C LYS A 12 -13.35 -35.51 11.31
N ASP A 13 -13.39 -35.89 10.04
CA ASP A 13 -12.76 -35.14 8.94
C ASP A 13 -13.37 -33.73 8.82
N PHE A 14 -14.70 -33.59 8.96
CA PHE A 14 -15.35 -32.28 8.97
C PHE A 14 -14.91 -31.41 10.15
N LYS A 15 -14.74 -31.99 11.35
CA LYS A 15 -14.21 -31.27 12.53
C LYS A 15 -12.75 -30.86 12.34
N GLU A 16 -11.92 -31.71 11.75
CA GLU A 16 -10.52 -31.41 11.45
C GLU A 16 -10.42 -30.27 10.42
N GLN A 17 -11.20 -30.31 9.34
CA GLN A 17 -11.27 -29.25 8.34
C GLN A 17 -11.77 -27.92 8.93
N LYS A 18 -12.75 -27.97 9.85
CA LYS A 18 -13.24 -26.80 10.58
C LYS A 18 -12.15 -26.18 11.45
N GLY A 19 -11.39 -27.00 12.18
CA GLY A 19 -10.25 -26.55 12.99
C GLY A 19 -9.22 -25.80 12.15
N VAL A 20 -8.81 -26.40 11.03
CA VAL A 20 -7.84 -25.81 10.10
C VAL A 20 -8.33 -24.47 9.53
N ILE A 21 -9.61 -24.37 9.14
CA ILE A 21 -10.19 -23.14 8.60
C ILE A 21 -10.28 -22.05 9.68
N TYR A 22 -10.62 -22.40 10.92
CA TYR A 22 -10.72 -21.45 12.02
C TYR A 22 -9.36 -20.88 12.41
N GLU A 23 -8.32 -21.71 12.41
CA GLU A 23 -6.93 -21.28 12.62
C GLU A 23 -6.45 -20.37 11.49
N GLN A 24 -6.74 -20.71 10.23
CA GLN A 24 -6.42 -19.87 9.07
C GLN A 24 -7.10 -18.51 9.15
N VAL A 25 -8.38 -18.44 9.55
CA VAL A 25 -9.10 -17.17 9.73
C VAL A 25 -8.50 -16.36 10.88
N LYS A 26 -8.15 -16.99 12.00
CA LYS A 26 -7.54 -16.33 13.17
C LYS A 26 -6.16 -15.76 12.85
N LEU A 27 -5.39 -16.39 11.96
CA LEU A 27 -4.12 -15.87 11.46
C LEU A 27 -4.29 -14.73 10.46
N LEU A 28 -5.36 -14.73 9.67
CA LEU A 28 -5.66 -13.71 8.66
C LEU A 28 -6.29 -12.43 9.24
N ASP A 29 -6.97 -12.51 10.38
CA ASP A 29 -7.61 -11.37 11.05
C ASP A 29 -6.62 -10.27 11.49
N PRO A 30 -5.47 -10.57 12.13
CA PRO A 30 -4.45 -9.56 12.42
C PRO A 30 -3.77 -9.04 11.15
N LEU A 31 -3.72 -9.81 10.06
CA LEU A 31 -3.25 -9.34 8.75
C LEU A 31 -4.23 -8.31 8.15
N GLY A 32 -5.54 -8.58 8.21
CA GLY A 32 -6.58 -7.65 7.81
C GLY A 32 -6.58 -6.37 8.64
N ALA A 33 -6.43 -6.49 9.96
CA ALA A 33 -6.34 -5.35 10.88
C ALA A 33 -5.04 -4.54 10.70
N SER A 34 -3.90 -5.19 10.45
CA SER A 34 -2.61 -4.55 10.19
C SER A 34 -2.58 -3.81 8.85
N LEU A 35 -3.29 -4.31 7.83
CA LEU A 35 -3.49 -3.60 6.56
C LEU A 35 -4.44 -2.41 6.69
N ARG A 36 -5.38 -2.47 7.64
CA ARG A 36 -6.29 -1.36 7.95
C ARG A 36 -5.55 -0.18 8.60
N LYS A 37 -4.44 -0.42 9.30
CA LYS A 37 -3.75 0.59 10.12
C LYS A 37 -2.76 1.55 9.41
N PRO A 38 -2.29 1.36 8.16
CA PRO A 38 -1.57 2.42 7.46
C PRO A 38 -2.20 2.88 6.14
N ALA A 39 -3.43 2.47 5.82
CA ALA A 39 -4.19 3.07 4.70
C ALA A 39 -4.46 4.57 4.96
N ALA A 40 -4.55 4.98 6.23
CA ALA A 40 -4.72 6.37 6.66
C ALA A 40 -3.42 7.18 6.70
N GLN A 41 -2.24 6.54 6.66
CA GLN A 41 -0.94 7.21 6.86
C GLN A 41 -0.30 7.70 5.55
N ARG A 42 -0.93 7.43 4.39
CA ARG A 42 -0.50 7.96 3.08
C ARG A 42 -1.51 8.98 2.56
N LEU A 43 -1.52 10.12 3.24
CA LEU A 43 -2.28 11.32 2.88
C LEU A 43 -1.73 12.06 1.63
N ILE A 44 -0.65 11.58 1.02
CA ILE A 44 -0.24 12.09 -0.29
C ILE A 44 -1.05 11.34 -1.33
N SER A 45 -2.05 12.02 -1.90
CA SER A 45 -2.86 11.49 -2.98
C SER A 45 -1.95 10.97 -4.11
N LYS A 46 -2.32 9.85 -4.73
CA LYS A 46 -1.57 9.29 -5.87
C LYS A 46 -1.32 10.36 -6.95
N GLY A 47 -2.28 11.27 -7.13
CA GLY A 47 -2.17 12.44 -8.01
C GLY A 47 -1.07 13.41 -7.59
N ALA A 48 -0.96 13.77 -6.31
CA ALA A 48 0.09 14.66 -5.82
C ALA A 48 1.50 14.07 -6.01
N LEU A 49 1.68 12.75 -5.83
CA LEU A 49 2.96 12.09 -6.10
C LEU A 49 3.33 12.14 -7.58
N ILE A 50 2.37 11.88 -8.48
CA ILE A 50 2.59 11.94 -9.93
C ILE A 50 2.89 13.37 -10.37
N PHE A 51 2.12 14.34 -9.88
CA PHE A 51 2.31 15.75 -10.18
C PHE A 51 3.68 16.26 -9.72
N SER A 52 4.07 15.90 -8.49
CA SER A 52 5.39 16.22 -7.93
C SER A 52 6.53 15.54 -8.70
N GLU A 53 6.37 14.29 -9.14
CA GLU A 53 7.34 13.59 -9.99
C GLU A 53 7.56 14.34 -11.32
N ILE A 54 6.47 14.73 -12.00
CA ILE A 54 6.52 15.46 -13.27
C ILE A 54 7.18 16.84 -13.11
N ILE A 55 6.76 17.61 -12.09
CA ILE A 55 7.35 18.92 -11.80
C ILE A 55 8.85 18.78 -11.51
N SER A 56 9.25 17.78 -10.73
CA SER A 56 10.66 17.60 -10.37
C SER A 56 11.52 17.30 -11.60
N TYR A 57 11.03 16.49 -12.55
CA TYR A 57 11.73 16.29 -13.83
C TYR A 57 11.76 17.55 -14.68
N LEU A 58 10.65 18.30 -14.76
CA LEU A 58 10.60 19.59 -15.46
C LEU A 58 11.59 20.59 -14.86
N LEU A 59 11.71 20.66 -13.54
CA LEU A 59 12.66 21.52 -12.85
C LEU A 59 14.10 21.07 -13.09
N ALA A 60 14.40 19.77 -13.05
CA ALA A 60 15.74 19.27 -13.37
C ALA A 60 16.15 19.65 -14.81
N LEU A 61 15.25 19.47 -15.77
CA LEU A 61 15.47 19.84 -17.17
C LEU A 61 15.55 21.37 -17.35
N GLY A 62 14.73 22.09 -16.59
CA GLY A 62 14.76 23.55 -16.48
C GLY A 62 16.08 24.08 -15.94
N CYS A 63 16.70 23.42 -14.95
CA CYS A 63 18.02 23.78 -14.43
C CYS A 63 19.11 23.57 -15.49
N ILE A 64 19.03 22.49 -16.27
CA ILE A 64 19.97 22.24 -17.39
C ILE A 64 19.81 23.31 -18.46
N ALA A 65 18.58 23.61 -18.86
CA ALA A 65 18.29 24.68 -19.81
C ALA A 65 18.77 26.05 -19.28
N PHE A 66 18.51 26.33 -18.01
CA PHE A 66 18.95 27.54 -17.33
C PHE A 66 20.48 27.67 -17.32
N ALA A 67 21.22 26.58 -17.09
CA ALA A 67 22.68 26.59 -17.18
C ALA A 67 23.15 27.00 -18.59
N ILE A 68 22.50 26.53 -19.65
CA ILE A 68 22.84 26.90 -21.04
C ILE A 68 22.51 28.37 -21.35
N PHE A 69 21.42 28.88 -20.81
CA PHE A 69 20.97 30.25 -21.02
C PHE A 69 21.44 31.24 -19.94
N LEU A 70 22.35 30.83 -19.05
CA LEU A 70 22.79 31.62 -17.90
C LEU A 70 23.35 32.98 -18.34
N ASP A 71 24.07 32.98 -19.46
CA ASP A 71 24.65 34.18 -20.07
C ASP A 71 23.61 35.15 -20.66
N LYS A 72 22.30 34.85 -20.61
CA LYS A 72 21.23 35.71 -21.12
C LYS A 72 20.19 36.08 -20.07
N VAL A 73 20.23 35.46 -18.88
CA VAL A 73 19.23 35.68 -17.83
C VAL A 73 19.76 36.68 -16.82
N TYR A 74 19.00 37.75 -16.56
CA TYR A 74 19.32 38.70 -15.49
C TYR A 74 19.02 38.08 -14.12
N PRO A 75 19.89 38.23 -13.09
CA PRO A 75 21.12 39.04 -13.07
C PRO A 75 22.40 38.28 -13.49
N PHE A 76 22.30 37.01 -13.86
CA PHE A 76 23.45 36.15 -14.15
C PHE A 76 24.23 36.53 -15.42
N TYR A 77 23.61 37.28 -16.34
CA TYR A 77 24.28 37.95 -17.45
C TYR A 77 25.52 38.76 -17.02
N LEU A 78 25.48 39.39 -15.84
CA LEU A 78 26.61 40.18 -15.34
C LEU A 78 27.88 39.33 -15.15
N ILE A 79 27.75 38.03 -14.89
CA ILE A 79 28.89 37.13 -14.72
C ILE A 79 29.61 36.93 -16.05
N SER A 80 28.86 36.76 -17.14
CA SER A 80 29.44 36.65 -18.48
C SER A 80 30.09 37.98 -18.88
N GLU A 81 29.44 39.10 -18.56
CA GLU A 81 29.98 40.43 -18.82
C GLU A 81 31.30 40.70 -18.07
N ILE A 82 31.39 40.33 -16.79
CA ILE A 82 32.62 40.44 -15.99
C ILE A 82 33.72 39.52 -16.52
N ARG A 83 33.36 38.34 -17.06
CA ARG A 83 34.33 37.38 -17.62
C ARG A 83 34.96 37.88 -18.94
N TYR A 84 34.18 38.54 -19.80
CA TYR A 84 34.63 38.92 -21.14
C TYR A 84 35.11 40.37 -21.28
N LYS A 85 34.68 41.30 -20.40
CA LYS A 85 35.15 42.70 -20.46
C LYS A 85 36.55 42.85 -19.85
N SER A 86 37.44 43.47 -20.63
CA SER A 86 38.82 43.74 -20.23
C SER A 86 38.95 44.70 -19.04
N GLU A 87 37.93 45.53 -18.79
CA GLU A 87 37.87 46.48 -17.67
C GLU A 87 37.99 45.79 -16.30
N PHE A 88 37.50 44.56 -16.18
CA PHE A 88 37.50 43.80 -14.93
C PHE A 88 38.71 42.89 -14.74
N ARG A 89 39.71 42.92 -15.66
CA ARG A 89 40.95 42.11 -15.51
C ARG A 89 41.69 42.37 -14.20
N LYS A 90 41.53 43.56 -13.61
CA LYS A 90 42.15 43.93 -12.33
C LYS A 90 41.64 43.10 -11.14
N LEU A 91 40.48 42.45 -11.22
CA LEU A 91 39.94 41.58 -10.16
C LEU A 91 40.65 40.21 -10.06
N GLY A 92 41.50 39.87 -11.03
CA GLY A 92 42.17 38.58 -11.11
C GLY A 92 41.34 37.55 -11.87
N TRP A 93 41.86 37.09 -13.01
CA TRP A 93 41.16 36.16 -13.91
C TRP A 93 40.79 34.84 -13.23
N VAL A 94 41.68 34.32 -12.38
CA VAL A 94 41.47 33.08 -11.63
C VAL A 94 40.27 33.17 -10.70
N ASN A 95 40.06 34.31 -10.03
CA ASN A 95 38.94 34.51 -9.10
C ASN A 95 37.60 34.52 -9.85
N ILE A 96 37.55 35.19 -11.00
CA ILE A 96 36.35 35.29 -11.84
C ILE A 96 35.99 33.92 -12.41
N GLU A 97 36.98 33.15 -12.87
CA GLU A 97 36.75 31.82 -13.41
C GLU A 97 36.32 30.82 -12.33
N ALA A 98 36.97 30.84 -11.16
CA ALA A 98 36.57 30.02 -10.02
C ALA A 98 35.13 30.32 -9.56
N PHE A 99 34.75 31.61 -9.51
CA PHE A 99 33.38 32.02 -9.19
C PHE A 99 32.37 31.52 -10.23
N THR A 100 32.71 31.64 -11.51
CA THR A 100 31.87 31.17 -12.62
C THR A 100 31.66 29.65 -12.53
N PHE A 101 32.74 28.88 -12.36
CA PHE A 101 32.66 27.43 -12.15
C PHE A 101 31.85 27.07 -10.90
N GLY A 102 31.96 27.85 -9.82
CA GLY A 102 31.15 27.67 -8.61
C GLY A 102 29.66 27.78 -8.88
N ILE A 103 29.23 28.76 -9.70
CA ILE A 103 27.83 28.95 -10.06
C ILE A 103 27.31 27.80 -10.94
N TYR A 104 28.06 27.43 -11.98
CA TYR A 104 27.70 26.28 -12.82
C TYR A 104 27.66 24.97 -12.01
N GLY A 105 28.59 24.78 -11.08
CA GLY A 105 28.62 23.64 -10.15
C GLY A 105 27.39 23.61 -9.24
N LEU A 106 27.00 24.77 -8.69
CA LEU A 106 25.80 24.90 -7.86
C LEU A 106 24.53 24.54 -8.64
N ILE A 107 24.39 25.03 -9.88
CA ILE A 107 23.25 24.70 -10.74
C ILE A 107 23.22 23.21 -11.07
N ALA A 108 24.37 22.61 -11.36
CA ALA A 108 24.48 21.18 -11.61
C ALA A 108 24.06 20.35 -10.38
N ILE A 109 24.49 20.74 -9.18
CA ILE A 109 24.07 20.09 -7.93
C ILE A 109 22.56 20.21 -7.74
N ILE A 110 21.98 21.38 -7.97
CA ILE A 110 20.52 21.59 -7.87
C ILE A 110 19.77 20.71 -8.87
N ALA A 111 20.24 20.61 -10.11
CA ALA A 111 19.64 19.74 -11.13
C ALA A 111 19.66 18.26 -10.70
N ILE A 112 20.79 17.80 -10.15
CA ILE A 112 20.93 16.44 -9.60
C ILE A 112 19.96 16.22 -8.44
N LEU A 113 19.82 17.19 -7.54
CA LEU A 113 18.88 17.10 -6.41
C LEU A 113 17.44 16.94 -6.89
N PHE A 114 16.99 17.75 -7.86
CA PHE A 114 15.64 17.60 -8.44
C PHE A 114 15.45 16.23 -9.10
N TYR A 115 16.47 15.72 -9.79
CA TYR A 115 16.43 14.38 -10.37
C TYR A 115 16.32 13.28 -9.32
N VAL A 116 17.08 13.38 -8.21
CA VAL A 116 17.03 12.42 -7.09
C VAL A 116 15.66 12.47 -6.40
N ILE A 117 15.08 13.64 -6.22
CA ILE A 117 13.72 13.81 -5.67
C ILE A 117 12.70 13.13 -6.59
N ALA A 118 12.77 13.36 -7.90
CA ALA A 118 11.88 12.73 -8.88
C ALA A 118 11.96 11.19 -8.81
N ARG A 119 13.18 10.64 -8.73
CA ARG A 119 13.41 9.19 -8.57
C ARG A 119 12.82 8.66 -7.26
N SER A 120 12.95 9.43 -6.17
CA SER A 120 12.42 9.07 -4.86
C SER A 120 10.89 9.05 -4.86
N CYS A 121 10.24 10.04 -5.47
CA CYS A 121 8.79 10.07 -5.67
C CYS A 121 8.30 8.84 -6.44
N ARG A 122 9.00 8.44 -7.51
CA ARG A 122 8.69 7.23 -8.28
C ARG A 122 8.77 5.96 -7.43
N ALA A 123 9.81 5.83 -6.61
CA ALA A 123 9.98 4.69 -5.71
C ALA A 123 8.85 4.62 -4.65
N ILE A 124 8.46 5.77 -4.09
CA ILE A 124 7.34 5.86 -3.14
C ILE A 124 6.03 5.45 -3.83
N ARG A 125 5.80 5.90 -5.07
CA ARG A 125 4.61 5.53 -5.86
C ARG A 125 4.52 4.02 -6.08
N GLN A 126 5.61 3.37 -6.50
CA GLN A 126 5.63 1.92 -6.69
C GLN A 126 5.34 1.17 -5.39
N LYS A 127 5.95 1.59 -4.27
CA LYS A 127 5.66 1.02 -2.95
C LYS A 127 4.21 1.23 -2.52
N ASN A 128 3.57 2.30 -2.98
CA ASN A 128 2.15 2.56 -2.71
C ASN A 128 1.20 1.71 -3.55
N ASP A 129 1.52 1.53 -4.82
CA ASP A 129 0.74 0.66 -5.70
C ASP A 129 0.81 -0.81 -5.25
N ILE A 130 2.00 -1.29 -4.87
CA ILE A 130 2.17 -2.67 -4.35
C ILE A 130 1.37 -2.87 -3.06
N LEU A 131 1.44 -1.92 -2.12
CA LEU A 131 0.71 -2.02 -0.85
C LEU A 131 -0.80 -2.03 -1.06
N ASN A 132 -1.31 -1.18 -1.98
CA ASN A 132 -2.73 -1.14 -2.31
C ASN A 132 -3.19 -2.46 -2.96
N LEU A 133 -2.38 -3.03 -3.87
CA LEU A 133 -2.66 -4.31 -4.50
C LEU A 133 -2.64 -5.47 -3.49
N ALA A 134 -1.67 -5.49 -2.58
CA ALA A 134 -1.61 -6.47 -1.50
C ALA A 134 -2.84 -6.36 -0.58
N GLY A 135 -3.26 -5.14 -0.23
CA GLY A 135 -4.48 -4.91 0.56
C GLY A 135 -5.74 -5.43 -0.13
N LYS A 136 -5.89 -5.20 -1.45
CA LYS A 136 -7.01 -5.74 -2.23
C LYS A 136 -6.99 -7.27 -2.28
N ASN A 137 -5.85 -7.87 -2.56
CA ASN A 137 -5.72 -9.33 -2.65
C ASN A 137 -6.02 -10.00 -1.31
N ILE A 138 -5.53 -9.45 -0.19
CA ILE A 138 -5.80 -9.99 1.14
C ILE A 138 -7.28 -9.85 1.49
N LYS A 139 -7.94 -8.74 1.13
CA LYS A 139 -9.38 -8.59 1.31
C LYS A 139 -10.18 -9.65 0.53
N ILE A 140 -9.75 -9.98 -0.69
CA ILE A 140 -10.38 -11.02 -1.51
C ILE A 140 -10.19 -12.40 -0.86
N ILE A 141 -8.97 -12.72 -0.44
CA ILE A 141 -8.63 -13.99 0.22
C ILE A 141 -9.44 -14.15 1.51
N VAL A 142 -9.43 -13.13 2.38
CA VAL A 142 -10.23 -13.12 3.62
C VAL A 142 -11.72 -13.27 3.30
N GLY A 143 -12.23 -12.57 2.29
CA GLY A 143 -13.62 -12.71 1.85
C GLY A 143 -13.97 -14.13 1.39
N GLN A 144 -13.07 -14.81 0.68
CA GLN A 144 -13.24 -16.20 0.25
C GLN A 144 -13.23 -17.16 1.46
N HIS A 145 -12.32 -16.99 2.41
CA HIS A 145 -12.28 -17.80 3.63
C HIS A 145 -13.49 -17.59 4.53
N LEU A 146 -13.96 -16.34 4.68
CA LEU A 146 -15.19 -16.04 5.41
C LEU A 146 -16.42 -16.64 4.73
N LYS A 147 -16.51 -16.59 3.39
CA LYS A 147 -17.59 -17.22 2.65
C LYS A 147 -17.58 -18.75 2.82
N ARG A 148 -16.41 -19.38 2.80
CA ARG A 148 -16.25 -20.82 3.07
C ARG A 148 -16.65 -21.19 4.50
N LYS A 149 -16.24 -20.39 5.48
CA LYS A 149 -16.66 -20.57 6.89
C LYS A 149 -18.18 -20.47 7.03
N ALA A 150 -18.79 -19.44 6.45
CA ALA A 150 -20.24 -19.27 6.48
C ALA A 150 -21.00 -20.41 5.79
N SER A 151 -20.49 -20.97 4.68
CA SER A 151 -21.11 -22.13 4.05
C SER A 151 -21.00 -23.40 4.90
N ILE A 152 -19.89 -23.58 5.62
CA ILE A 152 -19.69 -24.70 6.55
C ILE A 152 -20.65 -24.56 7.74
N ASP A 153 -20.74 -23.37 8.34
CA ASP A 153 -21.66 -23.10 9.45
C ASP A 153 -23.13 -23.27 9.02
N ALA A 154 -23.48 -22.90 7.77
CA ALA A 154 -24.83 -23.11 7.24
C ALA A 154 -25.16 -24.59 6.97
N ILE A 155 -24.19 -25.39 6.53
CA ILE A 155 -24.31 -26.85 6.39
C ILE A 155 -24.46 -27.48 7.78
N GLU A 156 -23.69 -27.01 8.77
CA GLU A 156 -23.79 -27.47 10.16
C GLU A 156 -25.18 -27.19 10.73
N GLN A 157 -25.70 -25.97 10.58
CA GLN A 157 -27.06 -25.64 11.03
C GLN A 157 -28.13 -26.50 10.34
N ARG A 158 -28.00 -26.78 9.04
CA ARG A 158 -29.01 -27.57 8.32
C ARG A 158 -28.94 -29.08 8.62
N HIS A 159 -27.75 -29.63 8.82
CA HIS A 159 -27.57 -31.09 8.95
C HIS A 159 -27.34 -31.60 10.38
N PHE A 160 -26.93 -30.74 11.32
CA PHE A 160 -26.72 -31.14 12.73
C PHE A 160 -27.91 -30.82 13.65
N LEU A 161 -28.90 -30.04 13.20
CA LEU A 161 -30.19 -29.95 13.90
C LEU A 161 -31.03 -31.23 13.78
N GLU A 162 -30.72 -32.09 12.80
CA GLU A 162 -31.47 -33.33 12.53
C GLU A 162 -30.87 -34.57 13.20
N LEU A 163 -29.68 -34.48 13.81
CA LEU A 163 -29.07 -35.60 14.53
C LEU A 163 -29.60 -35.63 15.98
N PRO A 164 -30.21 -36.74 16.43
CA PRO A 164 -30.69 -36.84 17.79
C PRO A 164 -29.53 -36.61 18.77
N ASN A 165 -29.73 -35.66 19.69
CA ASN A 165 -28.79 -35.18 20.71
C ASN A 165 -28.44 -36.24 21.77
N GLN A 166 -28.09 -37.47 21.39
CA GLN A 166 -27.72 -38.51 22.36
C GLN A 166 -26.27 -38.42 22.83
N HIS A 167 -25.45 -37.51 22.28
CA HIS A 167 -24.00 -37.43 22.60
C HIS A 167 -23.53 -36.02 22.97
N LEU A 168 -24.43 -35.17 23.49
CA LEU A 168 -24.03 -33.90 24.11
C LEU A 168 -23.31 -34.20 25.44
N GLU A 169 -21.99 -34.32 25.40
CA GLU A 169 -21.18 -34.02 26.59
C GLU A 169 -21.35 -32.53 26.93
N GLU A 170 -21.60 -32.28 28.21
CA GLU A 170 -21.84 -30.98 28.82
C GLU A 170 -20.77 -29.95 28.42
N GLY A 171 -21.17 -28.83 27.79
CA GLY A 171 -20.28 -27.66 27.72
C GLY A 171 -20.49 -26.67 26.59
N VAL A 172 -21.24 -27.00 25.53
CA VAL A 172 -21.47 -26.03 24.44
C VAL A 172 -22.74 -25.23 24.71
N GLN A 173 -22.61 -24.08 25.36
CA GLN A 173 -23.69 -23.11 25.45
C GLN A 173 -23.99 -22.56 24.05
N LEU A 174 -25.10 -23.02 23.47
CA LEU A 174 -25.70 -22.48 22.26
C LEU A 174 -26.05 -21.01 22.51
N ASN A 175 -25.43 -20.11 21.73
CA ASN A 175 -25.78 -18.70 21.74
C ASN A 175 -27.20 -18.56 21.16
N LYS A 176 -28.19 -18.27 22.01
CA LYS A 176 -29.59 -18.03 21.63
C LYS A 176 -29.68 -16.69 20.89
N ILE A 177 -29.33 -16.68 19.62
CA ILE A 177 -29.71 -15.58 18.73
C ILE A 177 -31.03 -16.00 18.08
N SER A 178 -32.08 -15.25 18.37
CA SER A 178 -33.41 -15.47 17.79
C SER A 178 -33.34 -15.34 16.26
N ASN A 179 -33.89 -16.33 15.56
CA ASN A 179 -33.97 -16.35 14.10
C ASN A 179 -35.09 -15.39 13.67
N PRO A 180 -34.82 -14.28 12.96
CA PRO A 180 -35.81 -13.24 12.67
C PRO A 180 -36.74 -13.59 11.49
N GLY A 181 -37.13 -14.86 11.35
CA GLY A 181 -37.84 -15.33 10.15
C GLY A 181 -38.92 -16.38 10.39
N TYR A 182 -39.20 -16.76 11.64
CA TYR A 182 -40.29 -17.66 11.99
C TYR A 182 -40.92 -17.18 13.30
N ASP A 183 -41.67 -16.09 13.23
CA ASP A 183 -42.75 -15.88 14.19
C ASP A 183 -43.90 -16.77 13.71
N GLU A 184 -44.09 -17.89 14.39
CA GLU A 184 -45.30 -18.68 14.29
C GLU A 184 -46.46 -17.79 14.75
N THR A 185 -47.25 -17.37 13.78
CA THR A 185 -48.65 -16.99 13.99
C THR A 185 -49.38 -18.17 14.64
N GLU A 186 -49.92 -17.95 15.84
CA GLU A 186 -51.11 -18.58 16.47
C GLU A 186 -51.01 -18.25 17.99
N PHE A 187 -51.90 -17.49 18.62
CA PHE A 187 -53.36 -17.61 18.74
C PHE A 187 -54.05 -16.26 18.93
#